data_AF-A0AAV1NSK1-F1
#
_entry.id   AF-A0AAV1NSK1-F1
#
_cell.length_a   1.000
_cell.length_b   1.000
_cell.length_c   1.000
_cell.angle_alpha   90.00
_cell.angle_beta   90.00
_cell.angle_gamma   90.00
#
_symmetry.space_group_name_H-M   'P 1'
#
loop_
_entity.id
_entity.type
_entity.pdbx_description
1 polymer ?
#
loop_
_entity_poly.entity_id
_entity_poly.type
_entity_poly.pdbx_seq_one_letter_code
_entity_poly.pdbx_strand_id
1 'polypeptide(L)'
;MADSGVTDGPCNIGGIDRVKAEGKELTKEEKQRLRKEKKQQKKNKEKKDDKASQQSEKEKKPVSSATPASQPPTQVTAQKAPSAVPAPAPVPVPVPVSESPAPADKPAKSKAELKAERRARQEAERASKQGKKGDVGQQVTAGKSKALPSELQPVVKRLPEHIQVDNPDVLKKLAKKLERQQIPLRSDYGYKVSLFSHLHQYSRKAPLTQQLSIPSSVIHPAIVRLGLQYSQGIVAGSNARSVALLHAFKQVIRDYTTPPNEELSRDLVNKLKPYISFLNQCRPLSASMGNAIKYIKKEISNISSQCKEEEAKSKLLSCIESYINEKIILAAEAIAKSSIEKISDGDVILVYGCSSLVNHILCEAFEKGRKFRVIVVDSRPRLEGREALRRLVQRGISCTYVLISAVSYILPEVSKVFLGAHALLANGYVMSRVGTSQIALVAKAFNVPVLVCCETYKFCERVQTDSFVSNELDDPDDLIVTRKGKTQLEHWQEVHSLGLLNLVYDVTPPDFVDLVITELGMIPCTSVPVVLRVKNVDQ
;
A
#
# COMPACT_ATOMS: atom_id res chain seq x y z
N MET A 1 19.24 13.11 12.11
CA MET A 1 20.44 13.51 12.89
C MET A 1 20.55 12.57 14.08
N ALA A 2 21.78 12.28 14.51
CA ALA A 2 22.03 11.50 15.72
C ALA A 2 21.97 12.41 16.96
N ASP A 3 21.58 11.84 18.09
CA ASP A 3 21.34 12.58 19.33
C ASP A 3 22.67 12.83 20.07
N SER A 4 22.98 14.09 20.34
CA SER A 4 24.19 14.51 21.07
C SER A 4 23.80 15.00 22.46
N GLY A 5 24.25 14.27 23.49
CA GLY A 5 23.80 14.49 24.86
C GLY A 5 24.16 15.87 25.42
N VAL A 6 23.28 16.39 26.27
CA VAL A 6 23.54 17.50 27.19
C VAL A 6 23.43 16.95 28.61
N THR A 7 24.46 17.21 29.40
CA THR A 7 24.56 16.88 30.83
C THR A 7 23.78 17.88 31.65
N ASP A 8 23.07 17.44 32.69
CA ASP A 8 22.67 18.33 33.79
C ASP A 8 22.76 17.63 35.15
N GLY A 9 23.25 18.38 36.14
CA GLY A 9 23.44 17.96 37.53
C GLY A 9 22.18 18.13 38.40
N PRO A 10 22.20 17.64 39.64
CA PRO A 10 20.97 17.34 40.38
C PRO A 10 20.38 18.53 41.13
N CYS A 11 19.05 18.71 41.02
CA CYS A 11 18.26 19.45 41.99
C CYS A 11 17.48 18.47 42.89
N ASN A 12 17.50 18.76 44.19
CA ASN A 12 17.11 17.84 45.26
C ASN A 12 15.80 18.30 45.92
N ILE A 13 14.70 17.58 45.69
CA ILE A 13 13.43 17.71 46.45
C ILE A 13 12.91 16.29 46.70
N GLY A 14 12.72 15.93 47.96
CA GLY A 14 12.67 14.53 48.39
C GLY A 14 11.28 13.92 48.63
N GLY A 15 11.31 12.63 48.96
CA GLY A 15 10.47 12.09 50.04
C GLY A 15 9.09 11.53 49.71
N ILE A 16 8.99 10.49 48.88
CA ILE A 16 7.90 9.50 49.00
C ILE A 16 8.47 8.08 48.90
N ASP A 17 8.61 7.41 50.04
CA ASP A 17 8.97 5.99 50.09
C ASP A 17 7.87 5.10 49.51
N ARG A 18 8.24 4.21 48.58
CA ARG A 18 7.44 3.04 48.24
C ARG A 18 8.29 1.77 48.28
N VAL A 19 8.13 1.08 49.40
CA VAL A 19 8.68 -0.23 49.77
C VAL A 19 8.70 -1.21 48.57
N LYS A 20 9.88 -1.77 48.30
CA LYS A 20 10.02 -2.94 47.41
C LYS A 20 9.31 -4.14 48.03
N ALA A 21 8.26 -4.63 47.37
CA ALA A 21 7.62 -5.88 47.75
C ALA A 21 8.51 -7.07 47.32
N GLU A 22 9.26 -7.65 48.25
CA GLU A 22 9.95 -8.91 48.03
C GLU A 22 8.93 -10.05 47.92
N GLY A 23 8.79 -10.60 46.71
CA GLY A 23 7.94 -11.76 46.47
C GLY A 23 8.55 -13.03 47.04
N LYS A 24 8.13 -13.45 48.24
CA LYS A 24 8.44 -14.80 48.74
C LYS A 24 7.97 -15.87 47.75
N GLU A 25 8.89 -16.72 47.30
CA GLU A 25 8.53 -17.87 46.49
C GLU A 25 7.71 -18.88 47.30
N LEU A 26 6.42 -19.00 46.98
CA LEU A 26 5.55 -20.03 47.57
C LEU A 26 6.13 -21.43 47.35
N THR A 27 6.15 -22.22 48.42
CA THR A 27 6.71 -23.58 48.43
C THR A 27 5.91 -24.51 47.52
N LYS A 28 6.50 -25.66 47.14
CA LYS A 28 5.83 -26.65 46.28
C LYS A 28 4.51 -27.15 46.87
N GLU A 29 4.40 -27.24 48.20
CA GLU A 29 3.19 -27.69 48.88
C GLU A 29 2.05 -26.67 48.85
N GLU A 30 2.35 -25.39 49.09
CA GLU A 30 1.36 -24.30 49.00
C GLU A 30 0.81 -24.18 47.57
N LYS A 31 1.68 -24.28 46.56
CA LYS A 31 1.29 -24.34 45.13
C LYS A 31 0.40 -25.55 44.82
N GLN A 32 0.56 -26.68 45.52
CA GLN A 32 -0.34 -27.83 45.39
C GLN A 32 -1.68 -27.65 46.12
N ARG A 33 -1.69 -27.04 47.32
CA ARG A 33 -2.93 -26.71 48.06
C ARG A 33 -3.81 -25.75 47.25
N LEU A 34 -3.25 -24.65 46.75
CA LEU A 34 -3.95 -23.70 45.88
C LEU A 34 -4.49 -24.34 44.58
N ARG A 35 -3.80 -25.33 44.01
CA ARG A 35 -4.31 -26.11 42.86
C ARG A 35 -5.47 -27.02 43.24
N LYS A 36 -5.46 -27.65 44.43
CA LYS A 36 -6.57 -28.46 44.94
C LYS A 36 -7.81 -27.59 45.21
N GLU A 37 -7.66 -26.44 45.87
CA GLU A 37 -8.76 -25.50 46.13
C GLU A 37 -9.39 -24.96 44.86
N LYS A 38 -8.59 -24.50 43.88
CA LYS A 38 -9.13 -24.05 42.57
C LYS A 38 -9.88 -25.16 41.84
N LYS A 39 -9.42 -26.42 41.94
CA LYS A 39 -10.13 -27.57 41.35
C LYS A 39 -11.45 -27.88 42.09
N GLN A 40 -11.50 -27.68 43.41
CA GLN A 40 -12.70 -27.82 44.23
C GLN A 40 -13.73 -26.72 43.93
N GLN A 41 -13.29 -25.46 43.82
CA GLN A 41 -14.13 -24.32 43.44
C GLN A 41 -14.72 -24.49 42.03
N LYS A 42 -13.93 -24.95 41.05
CA LYS A 42 -14.44 -25.24 39.70
C LYS A 42 -15.53 -26.32 39.73
N LYS A 43 -15.32 -27.41 40.47
CA LYS A 43 -16.28 -28.52 40.59
C LYS A 43 -17.58 -28.11 41.31
N ASN A 44 -17.51 -27.17 42.24
CA ASN A 44 -18.69 -26.58 42.88
C ASN A 44 -19.43 -25.58 41.98
N LYS A 45 -18.73 -24.92 41.05
CA LYS A 45 -19.35 -24.05 40.04
C LYS A 45 -20.09 -24.86 38.98
N GLU A 46 -19.44 -25.89 38.42
CA GLU A 46 -20.05 -26.83 37.45
C GLU A 46 -21.35 -27.45 38.02
N LYS A 47 -21.34 -27.90 39.29
CA LYS A 47 -22.55 -28.39 40.00
C LYS A 47 -23.66 -27.34 40.22
N LYS A 48 -23.35 -26.05 40.16
CA LYS A 48 -24.32 -24.96 40.34
C LYS A 48 -24.96 -24.59 39.00
N ASP A 49 -24.18 -24.64 37.93
CA ASP A 49 -24.64 -24.40 36.56
C ASP A 49 -25.55 -25.56 36.10
N ASP A 50 -25.21 -26.83 36.38
CA ASP A 50 -26.08 -28.00 36.08
C ASP A 50 -27.46 -27.93 36.76
N LYS A 51 -27.55 -27.35 37.97
CA LYS A 51 -28.82 -27.16 38.68
C LYS A 51 -29.69 -26.05 38.09
N ALA A 52 -29.10 -25.05 37.44
CA ALA A 52 -29.84 -23.99 36.77
C ALA A 52 -30.49 -24.51 35.47
N SER A 53 -29.76 -25.33 34.71
CA SER A 53 -30.22 -25.93 33.45
C SER A 53 -31.48 -26.79 33.60
N GLN A 54 -31.62 -27.50 34.73
CA GLN A 54 -32.76 -28.40 34.98
C GLN A 54 -34.06 -27.69 35.42
N GLN A 55 -34.02 -26.39 35.72
CA GLN A 55 -35.22 -25.61 36.07
C GLN A 55 -35.86 -24.89 34.87
N SER A 56 -35.16 -24.72 33.73
CA SER A 56 -35.68 -23.99 32.57
C SER A 56 -36.45 -24.84 31.54
N GLU A 57 -36.50 -26.17 31.65
CA GLU A 57 -37.19 -27.06 30.70
C GLU A 57 -38.63 -27.45 31.11
N LYS A 58 -39.17 -26.91 32.20
CA LYS A 58 -40.50 -27.26 32.73
C LYS A 58 -41.55 -26.14 32.64
N GLU A 59 -41.59 -25.38 31.55
CA GLU A 59 -42.79 -24.57 31.21
C GLU A 59 -42.87 -24.19 29.72
N LYS A 60 -43.66 -24.97 28.95
CA LYS A 60 -44.39 -24.55 27.73
C LYS A 60 -45.22 -25.69 27.15
N LYS A 61 -46.55 -25.55 27.16
CA LYS A 61 -47.49 -26.25 26.27
C LYS A 61 -48.58 -25.26 25.80
N PRO A 62 -49.22 -25.49 24.64
CA PRO A 62 -49.94 -24.44 23.90
C PRO A 62 -51.47 -24.51 24.03
N VAL A 63 -52.15 -23.41 23.72
CA VAL A 63 -53.60 -23.38 23.41
C VAL A 63 -53.85 -22.48 22.18
N SER A 64 -54.84 -22.88 21.39
CA SER A 64 -55.22 -22.35 20.08
C SER A 64 -56.44 -21.41 20.13
N SER A 65 -56.53 -20.53 19.13
CA SER A 65 -57.75 -19.95 18.52
C SER A 65 -57.33 -18.78 17.63
N ALA A 66 -58.04 -18.32 16.61
CA ALA A 66 -59.08 -18.83 15.72
C ALA A 66 -59.32 -17.67 14.73
N THR A 67 -59.43 -17.93 13.44
CA THR A 67 -59.68 -16.89 12.40
C THR A 67 -61.15 -16.92 11.99
N PRO A 68 -61.70 -15.78 11.54
CA PRO A 68 -62.69 -15.83 10.45
C PRO A 68 -62.27 -14.95 9.26
N ALA A 69 -62.68 -15.37 8.07
CA ALA A 69 -62.38 -14.72 6.81
C ALA A 69 -63.50 -13.78 6.34
N SER A 70 -63.16 -12.82 5.48
CA SER A 70 -64.08 -12.24 4.49
C SER A 70 -63.30 -11.69 3.30
N GLN A 71 -63.94 -11.67 2.12
CA GLN A 71 -63.31 -11.48 0.80
C GLN A 71 -63.58 -10.07 0.20
N PRO A 72 -62.92 -9.69 -0.93
CA PRO A 72 -63.03 -8.37 -1.61
C PRO A 72 -64.30 -8.35 -2.52
N PRO A 73 -64.52 -7.46 -3.54
CA PRO A 73 -63.65 -6.40 -4.13
C PRO A 73 -64.35 -5.08 -4.56
N THR A 74 -63.62 -4.14 -5.17
CA THR A 74 -64.11 -3.38 -6.35
C THR A 74 -62.98 -2.68 -7.14
N GLN A 75 -63.18 -2.55 -8.45
CA GLN A 75 -62.31 -1.85 -9.42
C GLN A 75 -62.93 -0.49 -9.79
N VAL A 76 -62.13 0.53 -10.10
CA VAL A 76 -62.48 1.56 -11.10
C VAL A 76 -61.23 2.01 -11.89
N THR A 77 -61.32 1.79 -13.20
CA THR A 77 -60.71 2.43 -14.39
C THR A 77 -60.31 3.91 -14.24
N ALA A 78 -59.16 4.40 -14.72
CA ALA A 78 -58.63 4.54 -16.11
C ALA A 78 -59.08 5.81 -16.87
N GLN A 79 -58.14 6.71 -17.21
CA GLN A 79 -58.17 7.58 -18.42
C GLN A 79 -56.79 8.20 -18.76
N LYS A 80 -56.70 9.09 -19.77
CA LYS A 80 -55.65 8.96 -20.81
C LYS A 80 -55.26 10.26 -21.59
N ALA A 81 -54.17 10.93 -21.19
CA ALA A 81 -53.34 11.87 -22.02
C ALA A 81 -54.07 13.13 -22.61
N PRO A 82 -53.50 13.96 -23.53
CA PRO A 82 -52.09 14.29 -23.91
C PRO A 82 -51.78 15.82 -24.12
N SER A 83 -50.50 16.23 -24.21
CA SER A 83 -49.95 17.40 -24.97
C SER A 83 -48.42 17.54 -24.74
N ALA A 84 -47.44 17.64 -25.67
CA ALA A 84 -47.29 18.24 -27.02
C ALA A 84 -46.50 19.59 -27.05
N VAL A 85 -45.15 19.51 -26.98
CA VAL A 85 -44.12 19.99 -27.97
C VAL A 85 -44.44 21.30 -28.75
N PRO A 86 -43.56 22.33 -28.84
CA PRO A 86 -42.34 22.22 -29.67
C PRO A 86 -41.07 23.04 -29.31
N ALA A 87 -39.97 22.67 -30.00
CA ALA A 87 -38.72 23.41 -30.13
C ALA A 87 -38.56 24.01 -31.56
N PRO A 88 -37.71 25.03 -31.77
CA PRO A 88 -37.37 25.54 -33.10
C PRO A 88 -36.04 24.98 -33.67
N ALA A 89 -35.82 25.19 -34.98
CA ALA A 89 -34.86 24.51 -35.84
C ALA A 89 -33.55 25.32 -36.16
N PRO A 90 -32.53 24.73 -36.83
CA PRO A 90 -31.23 25.37 -37.14
C PRO A 90 -31.12 25.89 -38.61
N VAL A 91 -29.87 26.17 -39.09
CA VAL A 91 -29.41 26.57 -40.47
C VAL A 91 -29.31 28.12 -40.67
N PRO A 92 -28.38 28.72 -41.49
CA PRO A 92 -27.42 28.19 -42.49
C PRO A 92 -25.91 28.55 -42.34
N VAL A 93 -25.11 28.01 -43.29
CA VAL A 93 -23.70 28.29 -43.62
C VAL A 93 -23.60 29.01 -44.99
N PRO A 94 -22.57 29.83 -45.28
CA PRO A 94 -22.08 30.08 -46.64
C PRO A 94 -20.63 29.57 -46.89
N VAL A 95 -20.26 29.39 -48.17
CA VAL A 95 -19.19 28.48 -48.64
C VAL A 95 -17.98 29.25 -49.29
N PRO A 96 -17.13 28.74 -50.22
CA PRO A 96 -15.66 28.70 -50.03
C PRO A 96 -14.81 29.55 -51.01
N VAL A 97 -13.47 29.44 -50.93
CA VAL A 97 -12.52 29.86 -52.00
C VAL A 97 -11.40 28.80 -52.23
N SER A 98 -11.01 28.68 -53.51
CA SER A 98 -10.00 27.88 -54.25
C SER A 98 -8.50 28.08 -53.86
N GLU A 99 -7.45 27.37 -54.34
CA GLU A 99 -7.23 26.12 -55.13
C GLU A 99 -5.74 25.67 -55.12
N SER A 100 -5.46 24.35 -55.25
CA SER A 100 -4.37 23.67 -56.02
C SER A 100 -2.84 23.90 -55.73
N PRO A 101 -1.88 23.04 -56.20
CA PRO A 101 -1.99 21.79 -57.00
C PRO A 101 -1.16 20.51 -56.56
N ALA A 102 -1.72 19.31 -56.83
CA ALA A 102 -1.12 18.04 -57.37
C ALA A 102 0.13 17.33 -56.71
N PRO A 103 0.47 16.03 -57.01
CA PRO A 103 -0.12 15.08 -57.98
C PRO A 103 -0.32 13.57 -57.53
N ALA A 104 -0.91 12.78 -58.46
CA ALA A 104 -0.75 11.33 -58.73
C ALA A 104 -1.69 10.26 -58.10
N ASP A 105 -2.34 9.49 -58.97
CA ASP A 105 -3.38 8.47 -58.71
C ASP A 105 -2.91 7.04 -58.38
N LYS A 106 -3.69 6.36 -57.52
CA LYS A 106 -4.03 4.92 -57.62
C LYS A 106 -5.46 4.70 -57.07
N PRO A 107 -6.31 3.85 -57.68
CA PRO A 107 -7.70 3.69 -57.24
C PRO A 107 -7.79 2.93 -55.91
N ALA A 108 -8.48 3.52 -54.94
CA ALA A 108 -8.70 2.91 -53.62
C ALA A 108 -9.89 1.91 -53.67
N LYS A 109 -9.62 0.63 -53.39
CA LYS A 109 -10.65 -0.39 -53.20
C LYS A 109 -11.61 0.00 -52.07
N SER A 110 -12.88 -0.37 -52.20
CA SER A 110 -13.91 0.03 -51.24
C SER A 110 -13.70 -0.63 -49.87
N LYS A 111 -14.20 0.03 -48.82
CA LYS A 111 -14.13 -0.43 -47.42
C LYS A 111 -14.86 -1.77 -47.19
N ALA A 112 -15.76 -2.16 -48.10
CA ALA A 112 -16.44 -3.45 -48.10
C ALA A 112 -15.52 -4.57 -48.61
N GLU A 113 -14.83 -4.36 -49.74
CA GLU A 113 -13.92 -5.35 -50.34
C GLU A 113 -12.75 -5.68 -49.42
N LEU A 114 -12.13 -4.66 -48.79
CA LEU A 114 -11.06 -4.86 -47.80
C LEU A 114 -11.51 -5.70 -46.58
N LYS A 115 -12.81 -5.66 -46.24
CA LYS A 115 -13.39 -6.44 -45.14
C LYS A 115 -13.74 -7.85 -45.56
N ALA A 116 -14.12 -8.07 -46.82
CA ALA A 116 -14.29 -9.39 -47.43
C ALA A 116 -12.94 -10.11 -47.59
N GLU A 117 -11.92 -9.43 -48.12
CA GLU A 117 -10.56 -9.98 -48.31
C GLU A 117 -9.93 -10.41 -46.98
N ARG A 118 -10.15 -9.64 -45.89
CA ARG A 118 -9.72 -10.04 -44.53
C ARG A 118 -10.45 -11.28 -44.00
N ARG A 119 -11.73 -11.48 -44.31
CA ARG A 119 -12.48 -12.69 -43.89
C ARG A 119 -12.01 -13.92 -44.66
N ALA A 120 -11.85 -13.80 -45.99
CA ALA A 120 -11.34 -14.87 -46.84
C ALA A 120 -9.95 -15.36 -46.40
N ARG A 121 -9.03 -14.44 -46.05
CA ARG A 121 -7.72 -14.83 -45.47
C ARG A 121 -7.84 -15.56 -44.13
N GLN A 122 -8.78 -15.16 -43.26
CA GLN A 122 -9.01 -15.83 -41.97
C GLN A 122 -9.64 -17.22 -42.08
N GLU A 123 -10.42 -17.48 -43.14
CA GLU A 123 -10.94 -18.82 -43.44
C GLU A 123 -9.88 -19.71 -44.10
N ALA A 124 -9.08 -19.18 -45.02
CA ALA A 124 -7.93 -19.90 -45.59
C ALA A 124 -6.89 -20.31 -44.51
N GLU A 125 -6.64 -19.45 -43.52
CA GLU A 125 -5.82 -19.80 -42.35
C GLU A 125 -6.45 -20.88 -41.44
N ARG A 126 -7.78 -20.95 -41.35
CA ARG A 126 -8.46 -22.01 -40.60
C ARG A 126 -8.45 -23.34 -41.35
N ALA A 127 -8.67 -23.33 -42.66
CA ALA A 127 -8.59 -24.51 -43.51
C ALA A 127 -7.18 -25.13 -43.51
N SER A 128 -6.13 -24.30 -43.67
CA SER A 128 -4.74 -24.76 -43.64
C SER A 128 -4.29 -25.30 -42.27
N LYS A 129 -4.88 -24.84 -41.16
CA LYS A 129 -4.65 -25.38 -39.81
C LYS A 129 -5.42 -26.67 -39.53
N GLN A 130 -6.53 -26.95 -40.23
CA GLN A 130 -7.22 -28.24 -40.17
C GLN A 130 -6.53 -29.31 -41.04
N GLY A 131 -5.95 -28.93 -42.19
CA GLY A 131 -5.24 -29.85 -43.08
C GLY A 131 -3.91 -30.43 -42.56
N LYS A 132 -3.38 -29.97 -41.42
CA LYS A 132 -2.11 -30.45 -40.83
C LYS A 132 -2.30 -31.39 -39.63
N LYS A 133 -3.46 -32.06 -39.52
CA LYS A 133 -3.79 -32.92 -38.38
C LYS A 133 -4.22 -34.35 -38.76
N GLY A 134 -3.71 -34.86 -39.88
CA GLY A 134 -3.99 -36.21 -40.35
C GLY A 134 -2.87 -36.79 -41.21
N ASP A 135 -1.77 -37.20 -40.56
CA ASP A 135 -1.05 -38.45 -40.91
C ASP A 135 -0.04 -38.83 -39.80
N VAL A 136 -0.37 -39.83 -38.97
CA VAL A 136 0.52 -40.89 -38.44
C VAL A 136 -0.41 -42.03 -37.98
N GLY A 137 -0.11 -43.27 -38.38
CA GLY A 137 -0.98 -44.44 -38.20
C GLY A 137 -1.08 -45.03 -36.79
N GLN A 138 -1.89 -46.08 -36.70
CA GLN A 138 -2.31 -46.78 -35.48
C GLN A 138 -1.21 -47.67 -34.85
N GLN A 139 -1.20 -47.78 -33.51
CA GLN A 139 -1.31 -49.08 -32.83
C GLN A 139 -1.69 -48.94 -31.32
N VAL A 140 -2.72 -49.73 -30.94
CA VAL A 140 -3.15 -50.24 -29.62
C VAL A 140 -2.28 -49.92 -28.37
N THR A 141 -2.78 -49.49 -27.20
CA THR A 141 -3.74 -50.19 -26.30
C THR A 141 -4.22 -49.33 -25.10
N ALA A 142 -5.32 -49.76 -24.45
CA ALA A 142 -5.67 -49.60 -23.03
C ALA A 142 -5.72 -48.20 -22.36
N GLY A 143 -6.93 -47.74 -22.07
CA GLY A 143 -7.21 -46.39 -21.54
C GLY A 143 -7.15 -46.16 -20.02
N LYS A 144 -7.53 -44.94 -19.63
CA LYS A 144 -8.13 -44.60 -18.34
C LYS A 144 -8.85 -43.23 -18.37
N SER A 145 -9.59 -42.96 -17.30
CA SER A 145 -10.67 -41.98 -17.12
C SER A 145 -10.31 -40.50 -17.23
N LYS A 146 -11.31 -39.68 -17.61
CA LYS A 146 -11.36 -38.21 -17.46
C LYS A 146 -11.06 -37.76 -16.01
N ALA A 147 -10.40 -36.60 -15.88
CA ALA A 147 -10.39 -35.77 -14.67
C ALA A 147 -10.58 -34.29 -15.04
N LEU A 148 -11.15 -33.50 -14.13
CA LEU A 148 -11.35 -32.05 -14.28
C LEU A 148 -10.04 -31.26 -13.99
N PRO A 149 -9.90 -30.01 -14.47
CA PRO A 149 -8.67 -29.24 -14.33
C PRO A 149 -8.47 -28.72 -12.89
N SER A 150 -7.42 -29.19 -12.23
CA SER A 150 -6.94 -28.67 -10.95
C SER A 150 -5.66 -27.83 -11.13
N GLU A 151 -5.67 -26.63 -10.53
CA GLU A 151 -4.54 -25.87 -10.00
C GLU A 151 -3.31 -25.56 -10.88
N LEU A 152 -2.90 -24.29 -10.83
CA LEU A 152 -1.67 -23.80 -11.47
C LEU A 152 -0.43 -24.42 -10.81
N GLN A 153 0.29 -25.25 -11.55
CA GLN A 153 1.56 -25.82 -11.09
C GLN A 153 2.62 -24.71 -10.85
N PRO A 154 3.45 -24.83 -9.80
CA PRO A 154 4.55 -23.90 -9.57
C PRO A 154 5.62 -24.03 -10.66
N VAL A 155 6.18 -22.90 -11.09
CA VAL A 155 7.15 -22.83 -12.19
C VAL A 155 8.47 -23.50 -11.81
N VAL A 156 8.70 -24.70 -12.33
CA VAL A 156 10.02 -25.36 -12.27
C VAL A 156 11.01 -24.60 -13.15
N LYS A 157 11.86 -23.75 -12.55
CA LYS A 157 12.98 -23.10 -13.24
C LYS A 157 14.22 -24.00 -13.25
N ARG A 158 14.85 -24.12 -14.41
CA ARG A 158 16.06 -24.93 -14.65
C ARG A 158 17.25 -24.46 -13.80
N LEU A 159 18.14 -25.41 -13.50
CA LEU A 159 19.46 -25.17 -12.92
C LEU A 159 20.37 -24.39 -13.89
N PRO A 160 21.40 -23.66 -13.40
CA PRO A 160 22.42 -23.04 -14.23
C PRO A 160 23.22 -24.07 -15.05
N GLU A 161 23.59 -23.73 -16.29
CA GLU A 161 24.16 -24.67 -17.27
C GLU A 161 25.59 -25.17 -16.94
N HIS A 162 26.28 -24.57 -15.96
CA HIS A 162 27.68 -24.86 -15.63
C HIS A 162 27.86 -25.99 -14.58
N ILE A 163 26.80 -26.72 -14.20
CA ILE A 163 26.89 -27.84 -13.25
C ILE A 163 26.20 -29.07 -13.85
N GLN A 164 26.93 -29.80 -14.68
CA GLN A 164 26.57 -31.18 -15.04
C GLN A 164 26.97 -32.09 -13.88
N VAL A 165 25.96 -32.68 -13.22
CA VAL A 165 26.14 -33.68 -12.16
C VAL A 165 25.22 -34.84 -12.49
N ASP A 166 25.81 -35.95 -12.95
CA ASP A 166 25.08 -37.11 -13.47
C ASP A 166 24.32 -37.93 -12.40
N ASN A 167 24.42 -37.52 -11.14
CA ASN A 167 23.84 -38.24 -10.01
C ASN A 167 22.46 -37.66 -9.60
N PRO A 168 21.35 -38.39 -9.81
CA PRO A 168 19.98 -37.88 -9.58
C PRO A 168 19.69 -37.53 -8.12
N ASP A 169 20.35 -38.19 -7.16
CA ASP A 169 20.21 -37.87 -5.73
C ASP A 169 20.98 -36.62 -5.31
N VAL A 170 22.07 -36.27 -6.02
CA VAL A 170 22.77 -35.00 -5.80
C VAL A 170 21.97 -33.85 -6.42
N LEU A 171 21.35 -34.06 -7.59
CA LEU A 171 20.37 -33.15 -8.17
C LEU A 171 19.17 -32.92 -7.24
N LYS A 172 18.57 -33.97 -6.66
CA LYS A 172 17.51 -33.83 -5.64
C LYS A 172 17.98 -33.12 -4.39
N LYS A 173 19.19 -33.39 -3.89
CA LYS A 173 19.78 -32.68 -2.73
C LYS A 173 20.06 -31.21 -3.04
N LEU A 174 20.53 -30.88 -4.25
CA LEU A 174 20.73 -29.50 -4.72
C LEU A 174 19.40 -28.77 -4.91
N ALA A 175 18.40 -29.39 -5.56
CA ALA A 175 17.06 -28.84 -5.68
C ALA A 175 16.45 -28.56 -4.29
N LYS A 176 16.52 -29.52 -3.36
CA LYS A 176 16.02 -29.36 -1.98
C LYS A 176 16.84 -28.36 -1.15
N LYS A 177 18.10 -28.08 -1.53
CA LYS A 177 18.94 -27.02 -0.95
C LYS A 177 18.59 -25.65 -1.53
N LEU A 178 18.30 -25.56 -2.83
CA LEU A 178 17.82 -24.37 -3.53
C LEU A 178 16.39 -23.99 -3.12
N GLU A 179 15.51 -24.96 -2.89
CA GLU A 179 14.18 -24.77 -2.29
C GLU A 179 14.30 -24.24 -0.85
N ARG A 180 15.21 -24.80 -0.05
CA ARG A 180 15.52 -24.29 1.31
C ARG A 180 16.20 -22.91 1.32
N GLN A 181 16.82 -22.49 0.22
CA GLN A 181 17.38 -21.15 0.03
C GLN A 181 16.36 -20.17 -0.60
N GLN A 182 15.25 -20.66 -1.14
CA GLN A 182 14.17 -19.80 -1.63
C GLN A 182 13.30 -19.33 -0.47
N ILE A 183 12.96 -18.05 -0.52
CA ILE A 183 12.04 -17.45 0.44
C ILE A 183 10.63 -17.96 0.08
N PRO A 184 9.92 -18.66 0.98
CA PRO A 184 8.57 -19.13 0.71
C PRO A 184 7.63 -17.94 0.54
N LEU A 185 6.67 -18.04 -0.38
CA LEU A 185 5.64 -17.01 -0.49
C LEU A 185 4.76 -17.04 0.77
N ARG A 186 4.49 -15.85 1.30
CA ARG A 186 3.56 -15.67 2.41
C ARG A 186 2.14 -15.97 1.94
N SER A 187 1.43 -16.82 2.68
CA SER A 187 0.01 -17.09 2.45
C SER A 187 -0.83 -15.82 2.63
N ASP A 188 -1.81 -15.60 1.75
CA ASP A 188 -2.84 -14.59 1.97
C ASP A 188 -3.67 -14.89 3.22
N TYR A 189 -4.23 -13.86 3.84
CA TYR A 189 -4.97 -13.94 5.10
C TYR A 189 -6.44 -13.53 4.95
N GLY A 190 -7.33 -14.45 5.30
CA GLY A 190 -8.78 -14.24 5.31
C GLY A 190 -9.44 -14.20 3.93
N TYR A 191 -10.73 -13.86 3.91
CA TYR A 191 -11.49 -13.75 2.67
C TYR A 191 -11.23 -12.41 1.97
N LYS A 192 -10.69 -12.45 0.75
CA LYS A 192 -10.49 -11.25 -0.09
C LYS A 192 -11.79 -10.81 -0.75
N VAL A 193 -12.06 -9.51 -0.72
CA VAL A 193 -13.10 -8.88 -1.54
C VAL A 193 -12.77 -9.07 -3.02
N SER A 194 -13.75 -9.51 -3.83
CA SER A 194 -13.56 -9.91 -5.23
C SER A 194 -12.83 -8.87 -6.10
N LEU A 195 -13.14 -7.57 -5.94
CA LEU A 195 -12.49 -6.46 -6.64
C LEU A 195 -10.98 -6.30 -6.34
N PHE A 196 -10.50 -6.90 -5.26
CA PHE A 196 -9.11 -6.81 -4.79
C PHE A 196 -8.43 -8.19 -4.74
N SER A 197 -8.99 -9.20 -5.41
CA SER A 197 -8.44 -10.56 -5.43
C SER A 197 -7.01 -10.65 -5.99
N HIS A 198 -6.63 -9.71 -6.86
CA HIS A 198 -5.28 -9.54 -7.42
C HIS A 198 -4.26 -8.91 -6.46
N LEU A 199 -4.71 -8.25 -5.39
CA LEU A 199 -3.83 -7.69 -4.36
C LEU A 199 -3.54 -8.75 -3.29
N HIS A 200 -2.34 -8.69 -2.71
CA HIS A 200 -1.95 -9.57 -1.61
C HIS A 200 -2.43 -8.98 -0.28
N GLN A 201 -3.01 -9.82 0.59
CA GLN A 201 -3.54 -9.41 1.89
C GLN A 201 -2.87 -10.25 2.97
N TYR A 202 -2.14 -9.61 3.89
CA TYR A 202 -1.34 -10.30 4.91
C TYR A 202 -1.67 -9.81 6.32
N SER A 203 -1.77 -10.71 7.30
CA SER A 203 -1.89 -10.31 8.71
C SER A 203 -0.53 -10.14 9.39
N ARG A 204 -0.39 -9.10 10.22
CA ARG A 204 0.81 -8.82 11.02
C ARG A 204 1.07 -9.88 12.10
N LYS A 205 0.05 -10.66 12.48
CA LYS A 205 0.15 -11.74 13.49
C LYS A 205 1.11 -12.87 13.07
N ALA A 206 1.22 -13.12 11.76
CA ALA A 206 2.10 -14.13 11.16
C ALA A 206 3.16 -13.46 10.26
N PRO A 207 4.25 -12.89 10.82
CA PRO A 207 5.37 -12.39 10.03
C PRO A 207 6.14 -13.53 9.37
N LEU A 208 6.61 -13.30 8.14
CA LEU A 208 7.33 -14.27 7.31
C LEU A 208 8.57 -14.88 8.03
N THR A 209 9.18 -14.14 8.95
CA THR A 209 10.33 -14.57 9.75
C THR A 209 10.01 -15.59 10.85
N GLN A 210 8.74 -15.83 11.20
CA GLN A 210 8.37 -16.93 12.12
C GLN A 210 8.38 -18.29 11.41
N GLN A 211 8.02 -18.32 10.12
CA GLN A 211 8.03 -19.53 9.30
C GLN A 211 9.44 -19.86 8.76
N LEU A 212 10.34 -18.90 8.82
CA LEU A 212 11.72 -19.05 8.38
C LEU A 212 12.68 -19.17 9.55
N SER A 213 13.26 -20.36 9.71
CA SER A 213 14.61 -20.49 10.29
C SER A 213 15.63 -19.93 9.28
N ILE A 214 15.64 -18.62 9.01
CA ILE A 214 16.57 -18.01 8.04
C ILE A 214 18.00 -18.31 8.50
N PRO A 215 18.80 -19.13 7.79
CA PRO A 215 20.23 -19.08 7.99
C PRO A 215 20.70 -17.73 7.47
N SER A 216 21.40 -16.96 8.31
CA SER A 216 21.89 -15.60 8.00
C SER A 216 22.75 -15.49 6.73
N SER A 217 23.11 -16.63 6.12
CA SER A 217 23.80 -16.74 4.83
C SER A 217 22.95 -16.44 3.60
N VAL A 218 21.60 -16.47 3.68
CA VAL A 218 20.74 -16.23 2.50
C VAL A 218 20.31 -14.76 2.38
N ILE A 219 19.86 -14.15 3.48
CA ILE A 219 19.41 -12.75 3.51
C ILE A 219 20.20 -11.98 4.56
N HIS A 220 20.72 -10.82 4.17
CA HIS A 220 21.53 -9.99 5.03
C HIS A 220 20.80 -9.59 6.32
N PRO A 221 21.41 -9.67 7.52
CA PRO A 221 20.73 -9.38 8.79
C PRO A 221 20.08 -8.00 8.86
N ALA A 222 20.68 -6.97 8.24
CA ALA A 222 20.11 -5.63 8.15
C ALA A 222 18.79 -5.60 7.34
N ILE A 223 18.68 -6.42 6.29
CA ILE A 223 17.48 -6.54 5.45
C ILE A 223 16.38 -7.31 6.19
N VAL A 224 16.73 -8.36 6.95
CA VAL A 224 15.77 -9.08 7.81
C VAL A 224 15.19 -8.15 8.88
N ARG A 225 16.05 -7.37 9.56
CA ARG A 225 15.62 -6.36 10.54
C ARG A 225 14.67 -5.32 9.92
N LEU A 226 14.97 -4.86 8.71
CA LEU A 226 14.14 -3.90 8.00
C LEU A 226 12.78 -4.49 7.59
N GLY A 227 12.75 -5.73 7.11
CA GLY A 227 11.51 -6.45 6.78
C GLY A 227 10.58 -6.65 7.99
N LEU A 228 11.16 -6.94 9.16
CA LEU A 228 10.44 -6.95 10.45
C LEU A 228 9.82 -5.58 10.76
N GLN A 229 10.62 -4.51 10.71
CA GLN A 229 10.16 -3.14 10.98
C GLN A 229 9.06 -2.67 10.01
N TYR A 230 9.08 -3.12 8.75
CA TYR A 230 8.02 -2.84 7.78
C TYR A 230 6.75 -3.66 8.02
N SER A 231 6.87 -4.97 8.24
CA SER A 231 5.72 -5.86 8.43
C SER A 231 4.97 -5.58 9.74
N GLN A 232 5.67 -5.16 10.78
CA GLN A 232 5.07 -4.68 12.05
C GLN A 232 4.54 -3.25 11.97
N GLY A 233 4.81 -2.51 10.89
CA GLY A 233 4.33 -1.14 10.70
C GLY A 233 5.09 -0.06 11.49
N ILE A 234 6.19 -0.39 12.17
CA ILE A 234 7.02 0.54 12.95
C ILE A 234 7.54 1.67 12.05
N VAL A 235 8.01 1.34 10.85
CA VAL A 235 8.45 2.32 9.85
C VAL A 235 7.35 2.48 8.79
N ALA A 236 6.40 3.38 9.06
CA ALA A 236 5.19 3.55 8.26
C ALA A 236 5.35 4.51 7.06
N GLY A 237 5.89 5.72 7.30
CA GLY A 237 5.88 6.85 6.35
C GLY A 237 6.89 6.74 5.20
N SER A 238 6.56 7.32 4.03
CA SER A 238 7.30 7.09 2.78
C SER A 238 8.78 7.47 2.86
N ASN A 239 9.11 8.65 3.41
CA ASN A 239 10.49 9.12 3.55
C ASN A 239 11.26 8.22 4.51
N ALA A 240 10.68 7.90 5.67
CA ALA A 240 11.29 7.04 6.68
C ALA A 240 11.59 5.63 6.12
N ARG A 241 10.70 5.06 5.31
CA ARG A 241 10.95 3.82 4.57
C ARG A 241 12.08 3.97 3.55
N SER A 242 12.10 5.05 2.77
CA SER A 242 13.17 5.29 1.78
C SER A 242 14.52 5.40 2.47
N VAL A 243 14.64 6.22 3.51
CA VAL A 243 15.86 6.42 4.30
C VAL A 243 16.31 5.13 4.98
N ALA A 244 15.39 4.36 5.61
CA ALA A 244 15.73 3.09 6.25
C ALA A 244 16.20 2.02 5.24
N LEU A 245 15.60 1.97 4.05
CA LEU A 245 16.06 1.12 2.94
C LEU A 245 17.49 1.48 2.51
N LEU A 246 17.76 2.77 2.30
CA LEU A 246 19.07 3.27 1.88
C LEU A 246 20.14 2.97 2.93
N HIS A 247 19.86 3.16 4.22
CA HIS A 247 20.76 2.74 5.31
C HIS A 247 20.98 1.22 5.35
N ALA A 248 19.97 0.40 5.11
CA ALA A 248 20.14 -1.05 5.06
C ALA A 248 21.00 -1.48 3.85
N PHE A 249 20.85 -0.84 2.70
CA PHE A 249 21.72 -1.06 1.53
C PHE A 249 23.17 -0.61 1.78
N LYS A 250 23.41 0.49 2.53
CA LYS A 250 24.77 0.85 2.94
C LYS A 250 25.46 -0.24 3.75
N GLN A 251 24.76 -0.90 4.68
CA GLN A 251 25.33 -2.03 5.41
C GLN A 251 25.57 -3.22 4.49
N VAL A 252 24.61 -3.57 3.63
CA VAL A 252 24.78 -4.65 2.61
C VAL A 252 26.00 -4.42 1.71
N ILE A 253 26.29 -3.18 1.31
CA ILE A 253 27.42 -2.83 0.43
C ILE A 253 28.76 -2.86 1.19
N ARG A 254 28.78 -2.48 2.47
CA ARG A 254 29.96 -2.63 3.34
C ARG A 254 30.32 -4.08 3.57
N ASP A 255 29.31 -4.88 3.90
CA ASP A 255 29.42 -6.31 4.20
C ASP A 255 29.46 -7.19 2.92
N TYR A 256 29.61 -6.57 1.75
CA TYR A 256 29.78 -7.25 0.46
C TYR A 256 31.24 -7.65 0.22
N THR A 257 31.43 -8.73 -0.54
CA THR A 257 32.73 -9.21 -1.02
C THR A 257 32.54 -9.77 -2.41
N THR A 258 33.39 -9.39 -3.37
CA THR A 258 33.26 -9.84 -4.76
C THR A 258 33.78 -11.28 -4.92
N PRO A 259 33.08 -12.17 -5.66
CA PRO A 259 33.63 -13.48 -6.04
C PRO A 259 34.84 -13.30 -6.98
N PRO A 260 35.87 -14.17 -6.92
CA PRO A 260 37.13 -13.97 -7.65
C PRO A 260 37.02 -13.98 -9.19
N ASN A 261 35.86 -14.36 -9.75
CA ASN A 261 35.61 -14.48 -11.20
C ASN A 261 34.39 -13.66 -11.67
N GLU A 262 33.86 -12.76 -10.84
CA GLU A 262 32.64 -11.97 -11.13
C GLU A 262 32.91 -10.46 -11.06
N GLU A 263 32.19 -9.68 -11.85
CA GLU A 263 32.19 -8.23 -11.74
C GLU A 263 31.27 -7.79 -10.58
N LEU A 264 31.75 -6.87 -9.74
CA LEU A 264 30.97 -6.30 -8.62
C LEU A 264 29.63 -5.72 -9.10
N SER A 265 29.62 -5.02 -10.23
CA SER A 265 28.42 -4.43 -10.85
C SER A 265 27.35 -5.49 -11.13
N ARG A 266 27.75 -6.65 -11.68
CA ARG A 266 26.86 -7.74 -12.06
C ARG A 266 26.37 -8.55 -10.86
N ASP A 267 27.28 -9.00 -9.99
CA ASP A 267 26.90 -9.83 -8.85
C ASP A 267 26.12 -9.04 -7.80
N LEU A 268 26.51 -7.80 -7.48
CA LEU A 268 25.78 -6.97 -6.52
C LEU A 268 24.33 -6.73 -6.95
N VAL A 269 24.07 -6.44 -8.24
CA VAL A 269 22.70 -6.31 -8.76
C VAL A 269 21.92 -7.63 -8.65
N ASN A 270 22.58 -8.78 -8.84
CA ASN A 270 21.96 -10.09 -8.66
C ASN A 270 21.66 -10.41 -7.20
N LYS A 271 22.58 -10.09 -6.28
CA LYS A 271 22.46 -10.28 -4.83
C LYS A 271 21.41 -9.36 -4.18
N LEU A 272 21.18 -8.16 -4.74
CA LEU A 272 20.11 -7.26 -4.30
C LEU A 272 18.70 -7.74 -4.71
N LYS A 273 18.53 -8.50 -5.81
CA LYS A 273 17.21 -8.99 -6.26
C LYS A 273 16.45 -9.79 -5.19
N PRO A 274 17.02 -10.83 -4.54
CA PRO A 274 16.31 -11.56 -3.48
C PRO A 274 16.02 -10.70 -2.25
N TYR A 275 16.89 -9.73 -1.91
CA TYR A 275 16.65 -8.81 -0.79
C TYR A 275 15.46 -7.88 -1.05
N ILE A 276 15.34 -7.36 -2.27
CA ILE A 276 14.19 -6.53 -2.69
C ILE A 276 12.90 -7.39 -2.71
N SER A 277 12.98 -8.63 -3.18
CA SER A 277 11.86 -9.57 -3.19
C SER A 277 11.35 -9.87 -1.76
N PHE A 278 12.27 -10.18 -0.84
CA PHE A 278 11.98 -10.38 0.58
C PHE A 278 11.25 -9.17 1.19
N LEU A 279 11.79 -7.96 0.99
CA LEU A 279 11.19 -6.73 1.53
C LEU A 279 9.78 -6.49 0.96
N ASN A 280 9.56 -6.77 -0.32
CA ASN A 280 8.24 -6.65 -0.96
C ASN A 280 7.22 -7.67 -0.42
N GLN A 281 7.64 -8.88 -0.06
CA GLN A 281 6.80 -9.88 0.62
C GLN A 281 6.51 -9.52 2.09
N CYS A 282 7.45 -8.85 2.78
CA CYS A 282 7.18 -8.32 4.12
C CYS A 282 6.13 -7.20 4.10
N ARG A 283 6.24 -6.27 3.15
CA ARG A 283 5.28 -5.17 2.90
C ARG A 283 5.49 -4.61 1.48
N PRO A 284 4.44 -4.41 0.66
CA PRO A 284 4.55 -3.83 -0.68
C PRO A 284 5.39 -2.55 -0.70
N LEU A 285 6.30 -2.44 -1.66
CA LEU A 285 7.25 -1.33 -1.76
C LEU A 285 6.52 0.00 -2.06
N SER A 286 6.96 1.08 -1.43
CA SER A 286 6.50 2.43 -1.77
C SER A 286 7.07 2.88 -3.12
N ALA A 287 6.40 3.83 -3.77
CA ALA A 287 6.92 4.53 -4.95
C ALA A 287 8.32 5.10 -4.71
N SER A 288 8.51 5.77 -3.57
CA SER A 288 9.79 6.35 -3.16
C SER A 288 10.91 5.31 -3.05
N MET A 289 10.63 4.14 -2.45
CA MET A 289 11.57 3.02 -2.41
C MET A 289 11.85 2.45 -3.80
N GLY A 290 10.83 2.32 -4.66
CA GLY A 290 10.99 1.83 -6.03
C GLY A 290 11.94 2.70 -6.85
N ASN A 291 11.80 4.02 -6.75
CA ASN A 291 12.67 4.98 -7.42
C ASN A 291 14.08 5.00 -6.82
N ALA A 292 14.23 4.91 -5.50
CA ALA A 292 15.54 4.76 -4.85
C ALA A 292 16.27 3.46 -5.28
N ILE A 293 15.53 2.35 -5.44
CA ILE A 293 16.05 1.08 -5.97
C ILE A 293 16.46 1.21 -7.45
N LYS A 294 15.67 1.90 -8.28
CA LYS A 294 16.03 2.20 -9.69
C LYS A 294 17.35 3.00 -9.74
N TYR A 295 17.44 4.07 -8.95
CA TYR A 295 18.63 4.92 -8.87
C TYR A 295 19.88 4.12 -8.47
N ILE A 296 19.84 3.37 -7.37
CA ILE A 296 21.00 2.56 -6.92
C ILE A 296 21.40 1.50 -7.96
N LYS A 297 20.45 0.87 -8.66
CA LYS A 297 20.78 -0.08 -9.72
C LYS A 297 21.48 0.58 -10.92
N LYS A 298 21.09 1.80 -11.28
CA LYS A 298 21.77 2.61 -12.30
C LYS A 298 23.19 2.95 -11.84
N GLU A 299 23.35 3.46 -10.63
CA GLU A 299 24.67 3.76 -10.05
C GLU A 299 25.60 2.55 -10.02
N ILE A 300 25.12 1.36 -9.62
CA ILE A 300 25.92 0.13 -9.63
C ILE A 300 26.31 -0.29 -11.06
N SER A 301 25.44 -0.05 -12.05
CA SER A 301 25.72 -0.36 -13.47
C SER A 301 26.69 0.63 -14.11
N ASN A 302 26.80 1.85 -13.57
CA ASN A 302 27.73 2.90 -14.03
C ASN A 302 29.16 2.76 -13.47
N ILE A 303 29.42 1.80 -12.57
CA ILE A 303 30.75 1.55 -12.01
C ILE A 303 31.65 0.95 -13.10
N SER A 304 32.79 1.61 -13.37
CA SER A 304 33.83 1.08 -14.27
C SER A 304 34.41 -0.23 -13.72
N SER A 305 34.57 -1.23 -14.60
CA SER A 305 35.21 -2.51 -14.31
C SER A 305 36.69 -2.40 -13.91
N GLN A 306 37.31 -1.23 -14.11
CA GLN A 306 38.70 -0.95 -13.70
C GLN A 306 38.83 -0.47 -12.25
N CYS A 307 37.73 -0.13 -11.57
CA CYS A 307 37.77 0.33 -10.17
C CYS A 307 38.03 -0.83 -9.20
N LYS A 308 38.85 -0.59 -8.16
CA LYS A 308 39.03 -1.54 -7.05
C LYS A 308 37.74 -1.68 -6.25
N GLU A 309 37.51 -2.85 -5.65
CA GLU A 309 36.30 -3.15 -4.86
C GLU A 309 36.03 -2.09 -3.76
N GLU A 310 37.03 -1.72 -2.96
CA GLU A 310 36.87 -0.74 -1.88
C GLU A 310 36.60 0.68 -2.39
N GLU A 311 37.12 1.03 -3.56
CA GLU A 311 36.84 2.31 -4.23
C GLU A 311 35.41 2.34 -4.77
N ALA A 312 34.96 1.24 -5.38
CA ALA A 312 33.59 1.06 -5.86
C ALA A 312 32.57 1.09 -4.70
N LYS A 313 32.84 0.41 -3.59
CA LYS A 313 32.05 0.50 -2.35
C LYS A 313 31.99 1.94 -1.84
N SER A 314 33.13 2.62 -1.74
CA SER A 314 33.21 4.00 -1.25
C SER A 314 32.41 4.97 -2.11
N LYS A 315 32.50 4.85 -3.45
CA LYS A 315 31.67 5.59 -4.41
C LYS A 315 30.18 5.34 -4.18
N LEU A 316 29.75 4.07 -4.10
CA LEU A 316 28.35 3.72 -3.85
C LEU A 316 27.82 4.25 -2.51
N LEU A 317 28.61 4.18 -1.44
CA LEU A 317 28.24 4.70 -0.13
C LEU A 317 28.06 6.23 -0.17
N SER A 318 28.94 6.93 -0.87
CA SER A 318 28.84 8.37 -1.11
C SER A 318 27.60 8.71 -1.94
N CYS A 319 27.34 8.02 -3.05
CA CYS A 319 26.13 8.22 -3.87
C CYS A 319 24.84 8.05 -3.05
N ILE A 320 24.80 7.09 -2.11
CA ILE A 320 23.64 6.91 -1.21
C ILE A 320 23.52 8.05 -0.19
N GLU A 321 24.63 8.54 0.37
CA GLU A 321 24.62 9.70 1.28
C GLU A 321 24.16 10.98 0.57
N SER A 322 24.71 11.27 -0.61
CA SER A 322 24.31 12.40 -1.45
C SER A 322 22.83 12.31 -1.85
N TYR A 323 22.33 11.12 -2.21
CA TYR A 323 20.91 10.92 -2.50
C TYR A 323 20.00 11.26 -1.31
N ILE A 324 20.35 10.82 -0.10
CA ILE A 324 19.58 11.15 1.12
C ILE A 324 19.62 12.66 1.38
N ASN A 325 20.81 13.26 1.34
CA ASN A 325 20.98 14.68 1.64
C ASN A 325 20.27 15.57 0.62
N GLU A 326 20.54 15.39 -0.68
CA GLU A 326 19.96 16.23 -1.74
C GLU A 326 18.47 15.97 -1.95
N LYS A 327 18.09 14.70 -2.20
CA LYS A 327 16.73 14.39 -2.70
C LYS A 327 15.70 14.30 -1.58
N ILE A 328 16.12 14.21 -0.32
CA ILE A 328 15.20 14.08 0.84
C ILE A 328 15.35 15.25 1.81
N ILE A 329 16.56 15.58 2.28
CA ILE A 329 16.76 16.60 3.32
C ILE A 329 16.67 18.01 2.72
N LEU A 330 17.57 18.37 1.79
CA LEU A 330 17.57 19.68 1.15
C LEU A 330 16.27 19.93 0.37
N ALA A 331 15.69 18.88 -0.24
CA ALA A 331 14.39 18.95 -0.87
C ALA A 331 13.25 19.31 0.13
N ALA A 332 13.26 18.75 1.33
CA ALA A 332 12.28 19.09 2.36
C ALA A 332 12.43 20.54 2.84
N GLU A 333 13.66 21.03 3.05
CA GLU A 333 13.93 22.43 3.40
C GLU A 333 13.49 23.42 2.31
N ALA A 334 13.74 23.09 1.03
CA ALA A 334 13.31 23.90 -0.10
C ALA A 334 11.77 23.98 -0.19
N ILE A 335 11.09 22.84 -0.07
CA ILE A 335 9.62 22.77 -0.02
C ILE A 335 9.09 23.57 1.18
N ALA A 336 9.76 23.51 2.34
CA ALA A 336 9.34 24.27 3.52
C ALA A 336 9.45 25.78 3.31
N LYS A 337 10.57 26.27 2.77
CA LYS A 337 10.75 27.69 2.41
C LYS A 337 9.61 28.18 1.50
N SER A 338 9.36 27.50 0.38
CA SER A 338 8.26 27.85 -0.54
C SER A 338 6.87 27.69 0.08
N SER A 339 6.65 26.72 0.97
CA SER A 339 5.34 26.53 1.62
C SER A 339 5.03 27.63 2.63
N ILE A 340 6.02 28.12 3.36
CA ILE A 340 5.89 29.17 4.38
C ILE A 340 5.52 30.53 3.75
N GLU A 341 5.93 30.77 2.50
CA GLU A 341 5.52 31.96 1.73
C GLU A 341 4.01 31.97 1.42
N LYS A 342 3.35 30.81 1.43
CA LYS A 342 1.89 30.69 1.22
C LYS A 342 1.08 30.67 2.52
N ILE A 343 1.74 30.61 3.67
CA ILE A 343 1.09 30.71 4.98
C ILE A 343 1.04 32.19 5.39
N SER A 344 -0.17 32.70 5.60
CA SER A 344 -0.47 34.06 6.02
C SER A 344 -0.88 34.08 7.50
N ASP A 345 -0.70 35.23 8.15
CA ASP A 345 -1.15 35.38 9.53
C ASP A 345 -2.69 35.40 9.60
N GLY A 346 -3.26 34.68 10.57
CA GLY A 346 -4.69 34.40 10.68
C GLY A 346 -5.15 33.11 10.00
N ASP A 347 -4.27 32.38 9.29
CA ASP A 347 -4.67 31.17 8.57
C ASP A 347 -5.18 30.03 9.48
N VAL A 348 -6.10 29.26 8.91
CA VAL A 348 -6.66 28.03 9.49
C VAL A 348 -6.29 26.88 8.56
N ILE A 349 -5.26 26.14 8.94
CA ILE A 349 -4.65 25.10 8.09
C ILE A 349 -5.22 23.73 8.44
N LEU A 350 -5.82 23.04 7.48
CA LEU A 350 -6.22 21.64 7.65
C LEU A 350 -5.12 20.69 7.17
N VAL A 351 -4.83 19.66 7.98
CA VAL A 351 -3.90 18.57 7.63
C VAL A 351 -4.55 17.21 7.82
N TYR A 352 -4.08 16.20 7.08
CA TYR A 352 -4.59 14.83 7.16
C TYR A 352 -3.52 13.78 7.47
N GLY A 353 -3.81 12.89 8.42
CA GLY A 353 -2.92 11.79 8.81
C GLY A 353 -1.58 12.26 9.38
N CYS A 354 -0.49 11.52 9.14
CA CYS A 354 0.85 11.88 9.61
C CYS A 354 1.88 11.99 8.47
N SER A 355 1.95 13.17 7.85
CA SER A 355 3.04 13.53 6.93
C SER A 355 4.22 14.15 7.69
N SER A 356 5.42 13.58 7.55
CA SER A 356 6.63 14.17 8.15
C SER A 356 6.98 15.52 7.55
N LEU A 357 6.77 15.68 6.24
CA LEU A 357 7.05 16.92 5.50
C LEU A 357 6.09 18.03 5.94
N VAL A 358 4.77 17.77 5.98
CA VAL A 358 3.79 18.80 6.39
C VAL A 358 3.98 19.21 7.85
N ASN A 359 4.28 18.27 8.76
CA ASN A 359 4.62 18.60 10.14
C ASN A 359 5.90 19.47 10.23
N HIS A 360 6.93 19.19 9.42
CA HIS A 360 8.15 20.01 9.37
C HIS A 360 7.85 21.44 8.89
N ILE A 361 7.07 21.58 7.81
CA ILE A 361 6.62 22.88 7.27
C ILE A 361 5.91 23.71 8.33
N LEU A 362 4.96 23.12 9.07
CA LEU A 362 4.19 23.83 10.09
C LEU A 362 5.04 24.22 11.30
N CYS A 363 5.95 23.34 11.75
CA CYS A 363 6.89 23.70 12.82
C CYS A 363 7.81 24.86 12.40
N GLU A 364 8.38 24.83 11.20
CA GLU A 364 9.26 25.90 10.71
C GLU A 364 8.50 27.20 10.44
N ALA A 365 7.23 27.14 9.99
CA ALA A 365 6.36 28.30 9.86
C ALA A 365 6.14 28.99 11.21
N PHE A 366 5.88 28.21 12.26
CA PHE A 366 5.67 28.71 13.62
C PHE A 366 6.96 29.28 14.23
N GLU A 367 8.10 28.61 14.03
CA GLU A 367 9.42 29.09 14.46
C GLU A 367 9.82 30.41 13.77
N LYS A 368 9.37 30.66 12.54
CA LYS A 368 9.49 31.95 11.85
C LYS A 368 8.43 32.99 12.26
N GLY A 369 7.63 32.72 13.29
CA GLY A 369 6.69 33.67 13.89
C GLY A 369 5.34 33.81 13.18
N ARG A 370 4.99 32.92 12.23
CA ARG A 370 3.66 32.92 11.60
C ARG A 370 2.57 32.57 12.61
N LYS A 371 1.46 33.32 12.59
CA LYS A 371 0.31 33.15 13.48
C LYS A 371 -0.81 32.41 12.76
N PHE A 372 -0.96 31.12 13.02
CA PHE A 372 -2.02 30.27 12.44
C PHE A 372 -2.51 29.23 13.45
N ARG A 373 -3.65 28.59 13.16
CA ARG A 373 -4.12 27.38 13.86
C ARG A 373 -4.23 26.20 12.91
N VAL A 374 -4.10 24.99 13.45
CA VAL A 374 -4.11 23.74 12.67
C VAL A 374 -5.32 22.88 13.03
N ILE A 375 -6.02 22.35 12.03
CA ILE A 375 -7.04 21.32 12.17
C ILE A 375 -6.45 20.00 11.69
N VAL A 376 -6.24 19.07 12.62
CA VAL A 376 -5.74 17.72 12.33
C VAL A 376 -6.94 16.80 12.10
N VAL A 377 -7.11 16.37 10.86
CA VAL A 377 -8.09 15.34 10.47
C VAL A 377 -7.43 13.97 10.58
N ASP A 378 -8.13 13.02 11.20
CA ASP A 378 -7.65 11.66 11.39
C ASP A 378 -8.69 10.61 10.97
N SER A 379 -8.23 9.39 10.73
CA SER A 379 -9.06 8.29 10.22
C SER A 379 -8.72 6.94 10.85
N ARG A 380 -9.72 6.06 10.86
CA ARG A 380 -9.58 4.68 11.30
C ARG A 380 -8.91 3.82 10.20
N PRO A 381 -8.19 2.74 10.57
CA PRO A 381 -8.04 2.23 11.94
C PRO A 381 -6.81 2.74 12.69
N ARG A 382 -5.71 3.08 12.00
CA ARG A 382 -4.42 3.38 12.63
C ARG A 382 -4.39 4.68 13.45
N LEU A 383 -5.25 5.65 13.15
CA LEU A 383 -5.31 6.96 13.83
C LEU A 383 -3.94 7.67 13.84
N GLU A 384 -3.31 7.76 12.67
CA GLU A 384 -1.97 8.32 12.48
C GLU A 384 -1.91 9.81 12.83
N GLY A 385 -3.02 10.56 12.67
CA GLY A 385 -3.12 11.97 12.97
C GLY A 385 -2.86 12.32 14.45
N ARG A 386 -3.05 11.37 15.38
CA ARG A 386 -2.67 11.55 16.80
C ARG A 386 -1.19 11.86 16.99
N GLU A 387 -0.31 11.25 16.21
CA GLU A 387 1.13 11.48 16.30
C GLU A 387 1.54 12.82 15.66
N ALA A 388 0.83 13.26 14.61
CA ALA A 388 0.97 14.61 14.06
C ALA A 388 0.54 15.66 15.10
N LEU A 389 -0.65 15.50 15.70
CA LEU A 389 -1.16 16.35 16.77
C LEU A 389 -0.16 16.46 17.93
N ARG A 390 0.37 15.33 18.41
CA ARG A 390 1.36 15.30 19.51
C ARG A 390 2.58 16.16 19.20
N ARG A 391 3.10 16.12 17.96
CA ARG A 391 4.28 16.90 17.53
C ARG A 391 4.00 18.39 17.44
N LEU A 392 2.85 18.77 16.89
CA LEU A 392 2.45 20.17 16.74
C LEU A 392 2.16 20.83 18.10
N VAL A 393 1.42 20.14 18.97
CA VAL A 393 1.13 20.61 20.34
C VAL A 393 2.41 20.72 21.18
N GLN A 394 3.37 19.80 21.03
CA GLN A 394 4.67 19.87 21.70
C GLN A 394 5.49 21.12 21.30
N ARG A 395 5.19 21.74 20.15
CA ARG A 395 5.79 23.02 19.71
C ARG A 395 4.96 24.26 20.09
N GLY A 396 3.82 24.10 20.76
CA GLY A 396 2.94 25.20 21.16
C GLY A 396 1.96 25.68 20.09
N ILE A 397 1.83 24.96 18.98
CA ILE A 397 0.90 25.32 17.90
C ILE A 397 -0.55 25.03 18.34
N SER A 398 -1.44 26.00 18.16
CA SER A 398 -2.88 25.83 18.44
C SER A 398 -3.49 24.81 17.49
N CYS A 399 -3.97 23.68 18.04
CA CYS A 399 -4.45 22.55 17.26
C CYS A 399 -5.87 22.12 17.65
N THR A 400 -6.70 21.81 16.66
CA THR A 400 -8.00 21.14 16.79
C THR A 400 -7.90 19.74 16.19
N TYR A 401 -8.50 18.72 16.82
CA TYR A 401 -8.48 17.34 16.31
C TYR A 401 -9.88 16.85 15.98
N VAL A 402 -10.07 16.35 14.76
CA VAL A 402 -11.36 15.86 14.26
C VAL A 402 -11.18 14.54 13.50
N LEU A 403 -12.25 13.76 13.39
CA LEU A 403 -12.27 12.59 12.49
C LEU A 403 -12.75 12.97 11.10
N ILE A 404 -12.39 12.16 10.09
CA ILE A 404 -12.78 12.36 8.69
C ILE A 404 -14.30 12.54 8.47
N SER A 405 -15.15 11.99 9.36
CA SER A 405 -16.60 12.19 9.34
C SER A 405 -17.08 13.62 9.64
N ALA A 406 -16.25 14.44 10.30
CA ALA A 406 -16.55 15.84 10.64
C ALA A 406 -15.91 16.85 9.66
N VAL A 407 -15.26 16.38 8.60
CA VAL A 407 -14.59 17.21 7.58
C VAL A 407 -15.55 18.24 6.98
N SER A 408 -16.76 17.83 6.57
CA SER A 408 -17.77 18.75 6.02
C SER A 408 -18.32 19.77 7.04
N TYR A 409 -18.16 19.55 8.34
CA TYR A 409 -18.60 20.48 9.37
C TYR A 409 -17.55 21.56 9.65
N ILE A 410 -16.27 21.17 9.71
CA ILE A 410 -15.18 22.09 10.05
C ILE A 410 -14.67 22.89 8.84
N LEU A 411 -14.87 22.39 7.61
CA LEU A 411 -14.29 22.99 6.42
C LEU A 411 -14.67 24.45 6.13
N PRO A 412 -15.89 24.94 6.45
CA PRO A 412 -16.21 26.37 6.34
C PRO A 412 -15.31 27.30 7.18
N GLU A 413 -14.60 26.78 8.19
CA GLU A 413 -13.61 27.55 8.95
C GLU A 413 -12.19 27.49 8.36
N VAL A 414 -11.91 26.59 7.41
CA VAL A 414 -10.57 26.28 6.91
C VAL A 414 -10.20 27.24 5.78
N SER A 415 -9.04 27.90 5.88
CA SER A 415 -8.54 28.77 4.80
C SER A 415 -7.67 28.03 3.79
N LYS A 416 -6.92 27.01 4.21
CA LYS A 416 -5.99 26.23 3.35
C LYS A 416 -5.89 24.77 3.77
N VAL A 417 -5.84 23.84 2.82
CA VAL A 417 -5.62 22.41 3.07
C VAL A 417 -4.19 22.03 2.65
N PHE A 418 -3.40 21.46 3.57
CA PHE A 418 -2.05 20.96 3.31
C PHE A 418 -1.99 19.43 3.41
N LEU A 419 -1.64 18.77 2.31
CA LEU A 419 -1.59 17.31 2.19
C LEU A 419 -0.16 16.86 1.84
N GLY A 420 0.30 15.78 2.47
CA GLY A 420 1.52 15.08 2.03
C GLY A 420 1.18 14.02 1.00
N ALA A 421 1.89 13.97 -0.12
CA ALA A 421 1.77 12.86 -1.08
C ALA A 421 2.69 11.68 -0.71
N HIS A 422 2.20 10.46 -0.97
CA HIS A 422 3.04 9.26 -1.02
C HIS A 422 3.72 9.13 -2.38
N ALA A 423 2.99 9.42 -3.46
CA ALA A 423 3.49 9.52 -4.82
C ALA A 423 2.68 10.52 -5.65
N LEU A 424 3.29 11.06 -6.69
CA LEU A 424 2.61 11.79 -7.76
C LEU A 424 2.76 11.04 -9.07
N LEU A 425 1.67 10.84 -9.79
CA LEU A 425 1.60 10.00 -10.98
C LEU A 425 1.76 10.86 -12.25
N ALA A 426 2.22 10.27 -13.36
CA ALA A 426 2.50 11.01 -14.58
C ALA A 426 1.27 11.67 -15.24
N ASN A 427 0.05 11.29 -14.86
CA ASN A 427 -1.21 11.94 -15.22
C ASN A 427 -1.63 13.05 -14.23
N GLY A 428 -0.76 13.42 -13.29
CA GLY A 428 -1.03 14.42 -12.25
C GLY A 428 -1.86 13.93 -11.06
N TYR A 429 -2.29 12.67 -11.04
CA TYR A 429 -3.04 12.11 -9.92
C TYR A 429 -2.15 12.02 -8.67
N VAL A 430 -2.72 12.36 -7.51
CA VAL A 430 -2.02 12.33 -6.23
C VAL A 430 -2.35 11.04 -5.50
N MET A 431 -1.34 10.19 -5.26
CA MET A 431 -1.49 9.00 -4.45
C MET A 431 -1.07 9.31 -3.01
N SER A 432 -1.99 9.18 -2.05
CA SER A 432 -1.68 9.35 -0.62
C SER A 432 -2.58 8.45 0.23
N ARG A 433 -2.64 8.68 1.55
CA ARG A 433 -3.44 7.88 2.49
C ARG A 433 -4.92 7.88 2.08
N VAL A 434 -5.58 6.72 2.19
CA VAL A 434 -7.03 6.60 1.96
C VAL A 434 -7.79 7.72 2.68
N GLY A 435 -8.68 8.43 1.99
CA GLY A 435 -9.39 9.61 2.50
C GLY A 435 -8.79 10.95 2.07
N THR A 436 -7.60 10.97 1.45
CA THR A 436 -7.03 12.19 0.85
C THR A 436 -7.92 12.70 -0.28
N SER A 437 -8.41 11.79 -1.13
CA SER A 437 -9.33 12.11 -2.22
C SER A 437 -10.67 12.67 -1.72
N GLN A 438 -11.19 12.12 -0.62
CA GLN A 438 -12.42 12.59 0.02
C GLN A 438 -12.26 14.01 0.58
N ILE A 439 -11.14 14.29 1.25
CA ILE A 439 -10.86 15.63 1.79
C ILE A 439 -10.67 16.65 0.66
N ALA A 440 -9.95 16.29 -0.41
CA ALA A 440 -9.76 17.17 -1.56
C ALA A 440 -11.09 17.48 -2.29
N LEU A 441 -11.96 16.48 -2.46
CA LEU A 441 -13.30 16.64 -3.04
C LEU A 441 -14.16 17.60 -2.21
N VAL A 442 -14.22 17.41 -0.89
CA VAL A 442 -15.01 18.30 0.00
C VAL A 442 -14.39 19.70 0.05
N ALA A 443 -13.05 19.81 0.05
CA ALA A 443 -12.35 21.10 -0.05
C ALA A 443 -12.71 21.88 -1.31
N LYS A 444 -12.73 21.21 -2.46
CA LYS A 444 -13.17 21.85 -3.71
C LYS A 444 -14.62 22.33 -3.63
N ALA A 445 -15.52 21.57 -3.02
CA ALA A 445 -16.93 21.96 -2.84
C ALA A 445 -17.12 23.20 -1.95
N PHE A 446 -16.22 23.44 -0.98
CA PHE A 446 -16.21 24.64 -0.14
C PHE A 446 -15.27 25.75 -0.67
N ASN A 447 -14.69 25.59 -1.87
CA ASN A 447 -13.73 26.51 -2.49
C ASN A 447 -12.43 26.73 -1.66
N VAL A 448 -12.06 25.75 -0.83
CA VAL A 448 -10.83 25.81 -0.03
C VAL A 448 -9.66 25.22 -0.84
N PRO A 449 -8.54 25.94 -1.05
CA PRO A 449 -7.44 25.49 -1.87
C PRO A 449 -6.70 24.29 -1.25
N VAL A 450 -6.35 23.33 -2.11
CA VAL A 450 -5.66 22.09 -1.75
C VAL A 450 -4.20 22.14 -2.24
N LEU A 451 -3.28 22.23 -1.29
CA LEU A 451 -1.83 22.28 -1.51
C LEU A 451 -1.20 20.93 -1.16
N VAL A 452 -0.52 20.32 -2.12
CA VAL A 452 0.15 19.02 -1.97
C VAL A 452 1.66 19.20 -1.92
N CYS A 453 2.27 18.86 -0.78
CA CYS A 453 3.72 18.90 -0.60
C CYS A 453 4.33 17.55 -0.98
N CYS A 454 5.25 17.53 -1.96
CA CYS A 454 5.87 16.30 -2.46
C CYS A 454 7.28 16.54 -3.02
N GLU A 455 8.27 15.78 -2.50
CA GLU A 455 9.62 15.71 -3.08
C GLU A 455 9.61 15.01 -4.45
N THR A 456 10.38 15.49 -5.44
CA THR A 456 10.25 14.92 -6.81
C THR A 456 10.65 13.45 -6.93
N TYR A 457 11.50 12.90 -6.05
CA TYR A 457 11.91 11.48 -6.15
C TYR A 457 10.75 10.51 -5.85
N LYS A 458 9.59 11.00 -5.40
CA LYS A 458 8.33 10.26 -5.27
C LYS A 458 7.50 10.24 -6.57
N PHE A 459 7.93 10.95 -7.61
CA PHE A 459 7.20 11.03 -8.87
C PHE A 459 7.26 9.70 -9.60
N CYS A 460 6.16 9.32 -10.25
CA CYS A 460 5.97 8.02 -10.87
C CYS A 460 5.63 8.17 -12.35
N GLU A 461 6.42 7.53 -13.20
CA GLU A 461 6.10 7.31 -14.62
C GLU A 461 4.83 6.47 -14.80
N ARG A 462 4.50 5.65 -13.79
CA ARG A 462 3.29 4.83 -13.76
C ARG A 462 2.06 5.72 -13.65
N VAL A 463 1.05 5.42 -14.47
CA VAL A 463 -0.28 6.02 -14.44
C VAL A 463 -1.26 5.03 -13.80
N GLN A 464 -2.19 5.57 -13.01
CA GLN A 464 -3.41 4.89 -12.56
C GLN A 464 -4.51 5.95 -12.43
N THR A 465 -5.74 5.59 -12.79
CA THR A 465 -6.93 6.46 -12.72
C THR A 465 -7.83 6.11 -11.55
N ASP A 466 -7.66 4.92 -10.99
CA ASP A 466 -8.50 4.31 -9.98
C ASP A 466 -7.67 3.87 -8.75
N SER A 467 -8.35 3.52 -7.65
CA SER A 467 -7.73 3.04 -6.42
C SER A 467 -7.74 1.50 -6.27
N PHE A 468 -8.13 0.76 -7.31
CA PHE A 468 -8.29 -0.70 -7.28
C PHE A 468 -7.12 -1.44 -7.92
N VAL A 469 -6.65 -1.02 -9.10
CA VAL A 469 -5.63 -1.73 -9.90
C VAL A 469 -4.32 -1.95 -9.12
N SER A 470 -3.84 -0.97 -8.35
CA SER A 470 -2.60 -1.07 -7.59
C SER A 470 -2.70 -0.33 -6.27
N ASN A 471 -2.89 -1.09 -5.18
CA ASN A 471 -3.01 -0.57 -3.83
C ASN A 471 -2.29 -1.48 -2.81
N GLU A 472 -2.13 -1.01 -1.59
CA GLU A 472 -1.65 -1.80 -0.44
C GLU A 472 -2.86 -2.16 0.43
N LEU A 473 -3.07 -3.45 0.67
CA LEU A 473 -4.05 -3.94 1.64
C LEU A 473 -3.37 -4.07 3.00
N ASP A 474 -3.99 -3.48 4.04
CA ASP A 474 -3.52 -3.62 5.42
C ASP A 474 -4.21 -4.80 6.12
N ASP A 475 -3.83 -5.04 7.38
CA ASP A 475 -4.45 -6.09 8.20
C ASP A 475 -5.98 -5.88 8.30
N PRO A 476 -6.83 -6.86 7.92
CA PRO A 476 -8.28 -6.76 8.10
C PRO A 476 -8.68 -6.65 9.58
N ASP A 477 -7.91 -7.26 10.49
CA ASP A 477 -8.26 -7.30 11.90
C ASP A 477 -8.12 -5.93 12.59
N ASP A 478 -7.35 -4.99 12.02
CA ASP A 478 -7.24 -3.61 12.53
C ASP A 478 -8.59 -2.86 12.52
N LEU A 479 -9.56 -3.29 11.71
CA LEU A 479 -10.92 -2.71 11.68
C LEU A 479 -11.78 -3.15 12.88
N ILE A 480 -11.41 -4.25 13.54
CA ILE A 480 -12.12 -4.80 14.69
C ILE A 480 -11.88 -3.87 15.89
N VAL A 481 -12.96 -3.34 16.47
CA VAL A 481 -12.89 -2.48 17.66
C VAL A 481 -13.89 -2.94 18.70
N THR A 482 -13.38 -3.27 19.88
CA THR A 482 -14.19 -3.54 21.07
C THR A 482 -14.80 -2.24 21.58
N ARG A 483 -16.13 -2.17 21.67
CA ARG A 483 -16.87 -1.03 22.26
C ARG A 483 -17.72 -1.53 23.42
N LYS A 484 -17.60 -0.90 24.59
CA LYS A 484 -18.35 -1.28 25.82
C LYS A 484 -18.23 -2.79 26.14
N GLY A 485 -17.04 -3.36 26.00
CA GLY A 485 -16.77 -4.79 26.23
C GLY A 485 -17.32 -5.76 25.19
N LYS A 486 -17.90 -5.29 24.07
CA LYS A 486 -18.39 -6.13 22.98
C LYS A 486 -17.55 -5.95 21.72
N THR A 487 -17.16 -7.05 21.09
CA THR A 487 -16.42 -7.10 19.82
C THR A 487 -17.32 -7.74 18.76
N GLN A 488 -17.86 -6.95 17.83
CA GLN A 488 -18.86 -7.46 16.88
C GLN A 488 -18.27 -8.19 15.67
N LEU A 489 -16.98 -7.99 15.39
CA LEU A 489 -16.29 -8.49 14.19
C LEU A 489 -15.20 -9.54 14.52
N GLU A 490 -15.21 -10.11 15.73
CA GLU A 490 -14.16 -11.03 16.19
C GLU A 490 -14.09 -12.33 15.35
N HIS A 491 -15.26 -12.88 15.01
CA HIS A 491 -15.41 -14.13 14.25
C HIS A 491 -15.69 -13.89 12.75
N TRP A 492 -15.19 -12.78 12.18
CA TRP A 492 -15.53 -12.39 10.81
C TRP A 492 -15.16 -13.43 9.75
N GLN A 493 -14.14 -14.25 10.02
CA GLN A 493 -13.65 -15.30 9.12
C GLN A 493 -14.57 -16.53 9.04
N GLU A 494 -15.41 -16.75 10.06
CA GLU A 494 -16.40 -17.84 10.10
C GLU A 494 -17.64 -17.49 9.26
N VAL A 495 -17.85 -16.20 8.96
CA VAL A 495 -19.01 -15.70 8.21
C VAL A 495 -18.65 -15.55 6.73
N HIS A 496 -18.99 -16.55 5.92
CA HIS A 496 -18.65 -16.59 4.48
C HIS A 496 -19.14 -15.39 3.65
N SER A 497 -20.14 -14.64 4.12
CA SER A 497 -20.64 -13.42 3.47
C SER A 497 -19.97 -12.12 3.92
N LEU A 498 -18.97 -12.18 4.81
CA LEU A 498 -18.30 -11.02 5.40
C LEU A 498 -16.81 -10.96 5.01
N GLY A 499 -16.42 -9.93 4.28
CA GLY A 499 -15.03 -9.59 4.01
C GLY A 499 -14.65 -8.26 4.67
N LEU A 500 -13.57 -8.24 5.45
CA LEU A 500 -12.99 -7.01 5.98
C LEU A 500 -11.93 -6.46 5.02
N LEU A 501 -12.05 -5.17 4.66
CA LEU A 501 -11.20 -4.50 3.69
C LEU A 501 -10.66 -3.19 4.24
N ASN A 502 -9.33 -3.08 4.31
CA ASN A 502 -8.63 -1.90 4.78
C ASN A 502 -7.61 -1.46 3.71
N LEU A 503 -7.98 -0.47 2.90
CA LEU A 503 -7.09 0.10 1.89
C LEU A 503 -6.14 1.12 2.53
N VAL A 504 -4.86 1.12 2.13
CA VAL A 504 -3.88 2.05 2.70
C VAL A 504 -3.79 3.37 1.91
N TYR A 505 -3.99 3.33 0.59
CA TYR A 505 -3.90 4.50 -0.28
C TYR A 505 -5.17 4.74 -1.09
N ASP A 506 -5.35 5.98 -1.53
CA ASP A 506 -6.28 6.35 -2.60
C ASP A 506 -5.57 7.19 -3.68
N VAL A 507 -6.25 7.43 -4.79
CA VAL A 507 -5.82 8.36 -5.83
C VAL A 507 -6.78 9.53 -5.94
N THR A 508 -6.22 10.74 -5.92
CA THR A 508 -6.95 11.99 -6.05
C THR A 508 -6.78 12.52 -7.48
N PRO A 509 -7.88 12.78 -8.23
CA PRO A 509 -7.81 13.46 -9.51
C PRO A 509 -7.14 14.84 -9.41
N PRO A 510 -6.42 15.30 -10.45
CA PRO A 510 -5.72 16.59 -10.43
C PRO A 510 -6.68 17.78 -10.29
N ASP A 511 -7.94 17.65 -10.71
CA ASP A 511 -8.93 18.73 -10.66
C ASP A 511 -9.26 19.20 -9.22
N PHE A 512 -9.02 18.32 -8.23
CA PHE A 512 -9.20 18.61 -6.80
C PHE A 512 -7.91 19.09 -6.11
N VAL A 513 -6.82 19.30 -6.84
CA VAL A 513 -5.53 19.74 -6.28
C VAL A 513 -5.03 20.96 -7.05
N ASP A 514 -5.03 22.11 -6.37
CA ASP A 514 -4.74 23.39 -7.00
C ASP A 514 -3.23 23.63 -7.14
N LEU A 515 -2.40 23.08 -6.25
CA LEU A 515 -0.96 23.28 -6.27
C LEU A 515 -0.14 22.09 -5.76
N VAL A 516 0.94 21.76 -6.45
CA VAL A 516 2.00 20.88 -5.96
C VAL A 516 3.23 21.72 -5.60
N ILE A 517 3.71 21.59 -4.36
CA ILE A 517 4.93 22.23 -3.90
C ILE A 517 6.06 21.20 -3.90
N THR A 518 7.10 21.47 -4.70
CA THR A 518 8.30 20.65 -4.89
C THR A 518 9.56 21.46 -4.56
N GLU A 519 10.72 20.82 -4.49
CA GLU A 519 11.98 21.54 -4.31
C GLU A 519 12.42 22.36 -5.54
N LEU A 520 11.78 22.15 -6.70
CA LEU A 520 11.93 22.99 -7.89
C LEU A 520 10.99 24.21 -7.88
N GLY A 521 10.17 24.36 -6.83
CA GLY A 521 9.14 25.38 -6.70
C GLY A 521 7.72 24.84 -6.86
N MET A 522 6.80 25.76 -7.13
CA MET A 522 5.36 25.52 -7.18
C MET A 522 4.91 25.20 -8.61
N ILE A 523 4.31 24.03 -8.80
CA ILE A 523 3.89 23.53 -10.12
C ILE A 523 2.44 23.00 -10.08
N PRO A 524 1.70 23.03 -11.19
CA PRO A 524 0.43 22.31 -11.29
C PRO A 524 0.67 20.79 -11.36
N CYS A 525 -0.32 19.98 -10.96
CA CYS A 525 -0.26 18.52 -11.04
C CYS A 525 0.13 17.99 -12.43
N THR A 526 -0.30 18.66 -13.50
CA THR A 526 -0.02 18.27 -14.90
C THR A 526 1.45 18.41 -15.31
N SER A 527 2.29 19.11 -14.54
CA SER A 527 3.72 19.29 -14.83
C SER A 527 4.62 18.15 -14.31
N VAL A 528 4.09 17.18 -13.55
CA VAL A 528 4.82 15.99 -13.05
C VAL A 528 5.65 15.28 -14.14
N PRO A 529 5.12 14.94 -15.33
CA PRO A 529 5.91 14.29 -16.39
C PRO A 529 6.99 15.21 -16.99
N VAL A 530 6.82 16.54 -16.95
CA VAL A 530 7.85 17.49 -17.39
C VAL A 530 9.06 17.44 -16.45
N VAL A 531 8.80 17.44 -15.14
CA VAL A 531 9.84 17.31 -14.11
C VAL A 531 10.57 15.96 -14.20
N LEU A 532 9.83 14.86 -14.42
CA LEU A 532 10.43 13.54 -14.66
C LEU A 532 11.35 13.57 -15.89
N ARG A 533 10.93 14.21 -16.99
CA ARG A 533 11.76 14.33 -18.20
C ARG A 533 13.04 15.13 -17.95
N VAL A 534 12.96 16.30 -17.29
CA VAL A 534 14.14 17.12 -16.98
C VAL A 534 15.12 16.33 -16.11
N LYS A 535 14.63 15.75 -15.00
CA LYS A 535 15.50 14.96 -14.10
C LYS A 535 16.05 13.67 -14.70
N ASN A 536 15.44 13.12 -15.75
CA ASN A 536 15.97 11.98 -16.50
C ASN A 536 16.98 12.37 -17.60
N VAL A 537 17.15 13.66 -17.91
CA VAL A 537 18.18 14.18 -18.82
C VAL A 537 19.43 14.61 -18.04
N ASP A 538 19.24 15.14 -16.82
CA ASP A 538 20.33 15.55 -15.93
C ASP A 538 20.97 14.37 -15.14
N GLN A 539 20.54 13.12 -15.39
CA GLN A 539 21.00 11.89 -14.73
C GLN A 539 21.39 10.82 -15.75
#